data_AF-A0AAV4G8Z9-F1
#
_entry.id   AF-A0AAV4G8Z9-F1
#
_cell.length_a   1.000
_cell.length_b   1.000
_cell.length_c   1.000
_cell.angle_alpha   90.00
_cell.angle_beta   90.00
_cell.angle_gamma   90.00
#
_symmetry.space_group_name_H-M   'P 1'
#
loop_
_entity.id
_entity.type
_entity.pdbx_description
1 polymer ?
#
loop_
_entity_poly.entity_id
_entity_poly.type
_entity_poly.pdbx_seq_one_letter_code
_entity_poly.pdbx_strand_id
1 'polypeptide(L)'
;MGVKSFSRSPSPMVPDCDFRMATECLGTLLTAVQKRKVTMNRQDAITIMCEENPFIQKLSPDLRDQLNALSPGSTLFTFLPTGEENSPKCEVSFCGWRGKNSVRCFGSRAERSHGLYLFGEDLGEISEPEFDFFLSLY
;
A
#
# COMPACT_ATOMS: atom_id res chain seq x y z
N MET A 1 23.87 -0.67 15.28
CA MET A 1 22.61 0.06 15.00
C MET A 1 21.50 -0.94 14.75
N GLY A 2 20.28 -0.69 15.22
CA GLY A 2 19.11 -1.51 14.92
C GLY A 2 18.22 -0.85 13.86
N VAL A 3 17.49 -1.66 13.10
CA VAL A 3 16.50 -1.20 12.10
C VAL A 3 15.11 -1.24 12.74
N LYS A 4 14.28 -0.20 12.53
CA LYS A 4 12.94 -0.14 13.11
C LYS A 4 11.96 -0.89 12.21
N SER A 5 11.39 -1.99 12.69
CA SER A 5 10.36 -2.73 11.95
C SER A 5 8.94 -2.19 12.17
N PHE A 6 8.69 -1.65 13.37
CA PHE A 6 7.41 -1.07 13.77
C PHE A 6 7.61 0.29 14.42
N SER A 7 6.65 1.19 14.23
CA SER A 7 6.55 2.46 14.97
C SER A 7 5.18 2.58 15.62
N ARG A 8 5.12 3.18 16.82
CA ARG A 8 3.84 3.44 17.50
C ARG A 8 3.07 4.53 16.76
N SER A 9 1.78 4.30 16.56
CA SER A 9 0.82 5.19 15.91
C SER A 9 -0.56 5.08 16.57
N PRO A 10 -0.69 5.29 17.90
CA PRO A 10 -1.97 5.20 18.58
C PRO A 10 -2.92 6.27 18.05
N SER A 11 -4.17 5.89 17.77
CA SER A 11 -5.21 6.81 17.33
C SER A 11 -6.56 6.39 17.90
N PRO A 12 -7.34 7.30 18.52
CA PRO A 12 -8.70 7.01 18.94
C PRO A 12 -9.62 6.59 17.78
N MET A 13 -9.29 7.01 16.55
CA MET A 13 -10.07 6.64 15.34
C MET A 13 -9.74 5.23 14.83
N VAL A 14 -8.61 4.66 15.24
CA VAL A 14 -8.13 3.33 14.81
C VAL A 14 -7.62 2.58 16.05
N PRO A 15 -8.51 2.22 16.99
CA PRO A 15 -8.10 1.62 18.27
C PRO A 15 -7.47 0.23 18.09
N ASP A 16 -7.82 -0.48 17.03
CA ASP A 16 -7.36 -1.87 16.78
C ASP A 16 -5.99 -1.96 16.08
N CYS A 17 -5.37 -0.84 15.74
CA CYS A 17 -4.06 -0.81 15.10
C CYS A 17 -3.28 0.44 15.51
N ASP A 18 -2.50 0.29 16.57
CA ASP A 18 -1.69 1.32 17.20
C ASP A 18 -0.24 1.37 16.68
N PHE A 19 0.03 0.79 15.51
CA PHE A 19 1.36 0.69 14.94
C PHE A 19 1.39 0.94 13.43
N ARG A 20 2.58 1.28 12.94
CA ARG A 20 2.91 1.30 11.51
C ARG A 20 4.06 0.35 11.22
N MET A 21 3.94 -0.38 10.13
CA MET A 21 5.01 -1.22 9.60
C MET A 21 6.00 -0.39 8.79
N ALA A 22 7.29 -0.64 8.98
CA ALA A 22 8.35 -0.03 8.17
C ALA A 22 8.65 -0.89 6.93
N THR A 23 8.81 -0.25 5.77
CA THR A 23 9.15 -0.93 4.51
C THR A 23 10.53 -1.59 4.56
N GLU A 24 11.49 -0.99 5.29
CA GLU A 24 12.86 -1.51 5.43
C GLU A 24 12.95 -2.91 6.04
N CYS A 25 11.94 -3.32 6.83
CA CYS A 25 11.89 -4.65 7.46
C CYS A 25 10.91 -5.60 6.79
N LEU A 26 10.44 -5.28 5.58
CA LEU A 26 9.41 -6.04 4.87
C LEU A 26 9.74 -7.54 4.83
N GLY A 27 10.97 -7.92 4.47
CA GLY A 27 11.36 -9.34 4.36
C GLY A 27 11.09 -10.17 5.62
N THR A 28 11.30 -9.59 6.81
CA THR A 28 10.98 -10.26 8.08
C THR A 28 9.47 -10.20 8.37
N LEU A 29 8.83 -9.08 8.04
CA LEU A 29 7.39 -8.87 8.27
C LEU A 29 6.51 -9.81 7.44
N LEU A 30 6.91 -10.19 6.23
CA LEU A 30 6.14 -11.08 5.33
C LEU A 30 5.81 -12.43 5.99
N THR A 31 6.71 -12.95 6.82
CA THR A 31 6.52 -14.23 7.51
C THR A 31 5.74 -14.08 8.82
N ALA A 32 5.92 -12.97 9.52
CA ALA A 32 5.33 -12.74 10.84
C ALA A 32 3.92 -12.14 10.80
N VAL A 33 3.60 -11.30 9.81
CA VAL A 33 2.35 -10.55 9.73
C VAL A 33 1.35 -11.28 8.84
N GLN A 34 0.44 -12.04 9.46
CA GLN A 34 -0.57 -12.84 8.75
C GLN A 34 -1.97 -12.19 8.74
N LYS A 35 -2.37 -11.54 9.84
CA LYS A 35 -3.75 -11.05 10.02
C LYS A 35 -4.10 -9.79 9.24
N ARG A 36 -3.10 -9.07 8.72
CA ARG A 36 -3.25 -7.79 8.03
C ARG A 36 -2.54 -7.81 6.68
N LYS A 37 -2.58 -8.97 6.02
CA LYS A 37 -2.06 -9.20 4.67
C LYS A 37 -3.24 -9.32 3.70
N VAL A 38 -3.18 -8.64 2.57
CA VAL A 38 -4.16 -8.75 1.48
C VAL A 38 -3.43 -9.08 0.18
N THR A 39 -4.08 -9.85 -0.67
CA THR A 39 -3.59 -10.17 -2.01
C THR A 39 -4.29 -9.31 -3.05
N MET A 40 -3.52 -8.82 -4.02
CA MET A 40 -4.00 -7.92 -5.08
C MET A 40 -3.54 -8.38 -6.46
N ASN A 41 -4.28 -7.98 -7.49
CA ASN A 41 -3.87 -8.17 -8.88
C ASN A 41 -2.90 -7.06 -9.34
N ARG A 42 -2.39 -7.19 -10.57
CA ARG A 42 -1.47 -6.20 -11.18
C ARG A 42 -2.06 -4.80 -11.20
N GLN A 43 -3.32 -4.65 -11.62
CA GLN A 43 -3.95 -3.35 -11.80
C GLN A 43 -4.13 -2.61 -10.46
N ASP A 44 -4.55 -3.32 -9.41
CA ASP A 44 -4.68 -2.77 -8.07
C ASP A 44 -3.32 -2.34 -7.51
N ALA A 45 -2.27 -3.14 -7.73
CA ALA A 45 -0.91 -2.79 -7.32
C ALA A 45 -0.45 -1.48 -7.95
N ILE A 46 -0.69 -1.32 -9.26
CA ILE A 46 -0.39 -0.09 -10.00
C ILE A 46 -1.18 1.08 -9.42
N THR A 47 -2.50 0.96 -9.25
CA THR A 47 -3.35 2.02 -8.69
C THR A 47 -2.89 2.47 -7.31
N ILE A 48 -2.51 1.53 -6.43
CA ILE A 48 -2.06 1.83 -5.06
C ILE A 48 -0.66 2.48 -5.03
N MET A 49 0.22 2.12 -5.97
CA MET A 49 1.54 2.73 -6.08
C MET A 49 1.50 4.09 -6.78
N CYS A 50 0.55 4.29 -7.70
CA CYS A 50 0.41 5.49 -8.50
C CYS A 50 -0.29 6.62 -7.71
N GLU A 51 -1.48 6.36 -7.18
CA GLU A 51 -2.27 7.34 -6.42
C GLU A 51 -1.81 7.43 -4.95
N GLU A 52 -1.83 8.62 -4.34
CA GLU A 52 -1.43 8.77 -2.93
C GLU A 52 -2.44 8.12 -1.95
N ASN A 53 -3.74 8.28 -2.22
CA ASN A 53 -4.82 7.77 -1.37
C ASN A 53 -6.02 7.24 -2.19
N PRO A 54 -5.85 6.20 -3.03
CA PRO A 54 -6.94 5.69 -3.85
C PRO A 54 -8.12 5.22 -2.98
N PHE A 55 -9.34 5.54 -3.44
CA PHE A 55 -10.56 5.05 -2.81
C PHE A 55 -10.68 3.53 -3.00
N ILE A 56 -11.07 2.83 -1.94
CA ILE A 56 -11.30 1.37 -1.94
C ILE A 56 -12.30 0.96 -3.05
N GLN A 57 -13.23 1.85 -3.40
CA GLN A 57 -14.21 1.61 -4.46
C GLN A 57 -13.61 1.53 -5.88
N LYS A 58 -12.44 2.13 -6.12
CA LYS A 58 -11.72 2.05 -7.41
C LYS A 58 -11.01 0.69 -7.60
N LEU A 59 -10.78 -0.05 -6.52
CA LEU A 59 -10.06 -1.31 -6.54
C LEU A 59 -10.96 -2.47 -6.98
N SER A 60 -10.35 -3.57 -7.39
CA SER A 60 -11.08 -4.78 -7.77
C SER A 60 -12.02 -5.27 -6.65
N PRO A 61 -13.13 -5.94 -7.00
CA PRO A 61 -14.04 -6.51 -6.00
C PRO A 61 -13.33 -7.40 -4.99
N ASP A 62 -12.42 -8.25 -5.45
CA ASP A 62 -11.69 -9.19 -4.60
C ASP A 62 -10.81 -8.50 -3.56
N LEU A 63 -10.08 -7.45 -3.96
CA LEU A 63 -9.27 -6.67 -3.03
C LEU A 63 -10.15 -5.83 -2.10
N ARG A 64 -11.23 -5.25 -2.64
CA ARG A 64 -12.20 -4.46 -1.85
C ARG A 64 -12.83 -5.30 -0.74
N ASP A 65 -13.21 -6.54 -1.02
CA ASP A 65 -13.84 -7.42 -0.05
C ASP A 65 -12.86 -7.80 1.08
N GLN A 66 -11.60 -8.11 0.72
CA GLN A 66 -10.53 -8.31 1.70
C GLN A 66 -10.30 -7.06 2.57
N LEU A 67 -10.25 -5.87 1.97
CA LEU A 67 -10.06 -4.62 2.70
C LEU A 67 -11.27 -4.27 3.58
N ASN A 68 -12.49 -4.64 3.18
CA ASN A 68 -13.70 -4.42 3.98
C ASN A 68 -13.79 -5.36 5.18
N ALA A 69 -13.20 -6.56 5.09
CA ALA A 69 -13.09 -7.49 6.20
C ALA A 69 -12.04 -7.07 7.26
N LEU A 70 -11.16 -6.11 6.94
CA LEU A 70 -10.15 -5.60 7.87
C LEU A 70 -10.61 -4.33 8.58
N SER A 71 -10.24 -4.16 9.85
CA SER A 71 -10.34 -2.86 10.52
C SER A 71 -9.29 -1.88 9.95
N PRO A 72 -9.50 -0.55 10.04
CA PRO A 72 -8.50 0.42 9.58
C PRO A 72 -7.14 0.18 10.24
N GLY A 73 -6.04 0.54 9.59
CA GLY A 73 -4.70 0.45 10.16
C GLY A 73 -3.64 -0.02 9.16
N SER A 74 -2.47 -0.40 9.68
CA SER A 74 -1.37 -0.90 8.86
C SER A 74 -1.73 -2.20 8.15
N THR A 75 -1.41 -2.29 6.86
CA THR A 75 -1.74 -3.43 6.01
C THR A 75 -0.58 -3.76 5.08
N LEU A 76 -0.35 -5.04 4.86
CA LEU A 76 0.61 -5.58 3.91
C LEU A 76 -0.13 -5.92 2.62
N PHE A 77 0.30 -5.31 1.52
CA PHE A 77 -0.26 -5.56 0.20
C PHE A 77 0.70 -6.47 -0.56
N THR A 78 0.17 -7.55 -1.14
CA THR A 78 0.98 -8.57 -1.79
C THR A 78 0.41 -8.94 -3.16
N PHE A 79 1.21 -8.78 -4.20
CA PHE A 79 0.94 -9.30 -5.53
C PHE A 79 1.53 -10.71 -5.64
N LEU A 80 0.74 -11.65 -6.17
CA LEU A 80 1.18 -13.01 -6.48
C LEU A 80 1.32 -13.19 -8.00
N PRO A 81 2.40 -13.83 -8.50
CA PRO A 81 2.60 -14.03 -9.93
C PRO A 81 1.47 -14.85 -10.57
N THR A 82 0.89 -14.33 -11.66
CA THR A 82 -0.19 -14.98 -12.42
C THR A 82 0.28 -15.61 -13.74
N GLY A 83 1.55 -15.40 -14.11
CA GLY A 83 2.11 -15.88 -15.38
C GLY A 83 1.83 -14.97 -16.58
N GLU A 84 1.17 -13.83 -16.37
CA GLU A 84 0.89 -12.82 -17.39
C GLU A 84 2.17 -12.19 -17.96
N GLU A 85 2.16 -11.92 -19.27
CA GLU A 85 3.18 -11.09 -19.92
C GLU A 85 3.15 -9.67 -19.34
N ASN A 86 4.32 -9.05 -19.12
CA ASN A 86 4.46 -7.73 -18.48
C ASN A 86 3.96 -7.66 -17.02
N SER A 87 4.06 -8.77 -16.28
CA SER A 87 3.87 -8.81 -14.83
C SER A 87 5.13 -9.36 -14.12
N PRO A 88 5.37 -8.99 -12.84
CA PRO A 88 6.45 -9.58 -12.07
C PRO A 88 6.32 -11.11 -11.98
N LYS A 89 7.41 -11.82 -12.22
CA LYS A 89 7.49 -13.28 -12.04
C LYS A 89 7.77 -13.71 -10.59
N CYS A 90 7.72 -12.77 -9.66
CA CYS A 90 7.96 -12.97 -8.23
C CYS A 90 6.89 -12.25 -7.39
N GLU A 91 6.76 -12.65 -6.12
CA GLU A 91 5.93 -11.94 -5.17
C GLU A 91 6.45 -10.50 -5.02
N VAL A 92 5.56 -9.52 -5.18
CA VAL A 92 5.86 -8.11 -4.90
C VAL A 92 4.98 -7.66 -3.76
N SER A 93 5.60 -7.28 -2.65
CA SER A 93 4.90 -6.86 -1.44
C SER A 93 5.32 -5.45 -1.01
N PHE A 94 4.42 -4.72 -0.35
CA PHE A 94 4.73 -3.44 0.26
C PHE A 94 3.84 -3.15 1.48
N CYS A 95 4.37 -2.34 2.39
CA CYS A 95 3.63 -1.86 3.55
C CYS A 95 2.76 -0.66 3.18
N GLY A 96 1.58 -0.57 3.78
CA GLY A 96 0.70 0.58 3.63
C GLY A 96 -0.29 0.72 4.77
N TRP A 97 -1.29 1.55 4.52
CA TRP A 97 -2.38 1.84 5.42
C TRP A 97 -3.71 1.61 4.73
N ARG A 98 -4.59 0.87 5.40
CA ARG A 98 -6.00 0.78 5.05
C ARG A 98 -6.77 1.78 5.92
N GLY A 99 -7.32 2.82 5.31
CA GLY A 99 -8.20 3.79 5.95
C GLY A 99 -9.66 3.32 5.99
N LYS A 100 -10.58 4.23 6.29
CA LYS A 100 -12.02 3.93 6.27
C LYS A 100 -12.52 3.68 4.84
N ASN A 101 -12.14 4.55 3.91
CA ASN A 101 -12.62 4.54 2.52
C ASN A 101 -11.49 4.50 1.49
N SER A 102 -10.22 4.55 1.92
CA SER A 102 -9.04 4.66 1.06
C SER A 102 -7.93 3.73 1.54
N VAL A 103 -6.94 3.51 0.68
CA VAL A 103 -5.67 2.89 1.05
C VAL A 103 -4.52 3.83 0.71
N ARG A 104 -3.34 3.59 1.29
CA ARG A 104 -2.12 4.37 1.01
C ARG A 104 -0.88 3.47 1.08
N CYS A 105 -0.02 3.55 0.08
CA CYS A 105 1.32 2.96 0.14
C CYS A 105 2.25 3.79 1.05
N PHE A 106 3.05 3.14 1.90
CA PHE A 106 4.06 3.84 2.71
C PHE A 106 5.38 4.09 1.98
N GLY A 107 5.58 3.45 0.84
CA GLY A 107 6.77 3.67 0.02
C GLY A 107 6.92 5.14 -0.36
N SER A 108 8.16 5.62 -0.28
CA SER A 108 8.60 6.88 -0.88
C SER A 108 8.29 6.94 -2.38
N ARG A 109 8.37 8.14 -2.97
CA ARG A 109 8.22 8.29 -4.43
C ARG A 109 9.14 7.34 -5.19
N ALA A 110 10.39 7.22 -4.76
CA ALA A 110 11.38 6.33 -5.37
C ALA A 110 11.02 4.83 -5.25
N GLU A 111 10.54 4.39 -4.09
CA GLU A 111 10.10 2.99 -3.91
C GLU A 111 8.86 2.68 -4.76
N ARG A 112 7.88 3.60 -4.82
CA ARG A 112 6.69 3.44 -5.67
C ARG A 112 7.05 3.44 -7.15
N SER A 113 7.93 4.35 -7.57
CA SER A 113 8.51 4.40 -8.91
C SER A 113 9.18 3.07 -9.30
N HIS A 114 10.00 2.52 -8.42
CA HIS A 114 10.65 1.24 -8.65
C HIS A 114 9.63 0.09 -8.77
N GLY A 115 8.62 0.08 -7.90
CA GLY A 115 7.53 -0.90 -7.96
C GLY A 115 6.75 -0.84 -9.28
N LEU A 116 6.40 0.35 -9.75
CA LEU A 116 5.72 0.56 -11.04
C LEU A 116 6.54 0.00 -12.21
N TYR A 117 7.86 0.21 -12.21
CA TYR A 117 8.74 -0.39 -13.22
C TYR A 117 8.71 -1.93 -13.21
N LEU A 118 8.59 -2.56 -12.04
CA LEU A 118 8.45 -4.03 -11.97
C LEU A 118 7.14 -4.49 -12.62
N PHE A 119 6.10 -3.67 -12.55
CA PHE A 119 4.83 -3.91 -13.22
C PHE A 119 4.83 -3.47 -14.70
N GLY A 120 5.93 -2.94 -15.23
CA GLY A 120 6.02 -2.51 -16.63
C GLY A 120 5.39 -1.15 -16.93
N GLU A 121 5.14 -0.33 -15.91
CA GLU A 121 4.64 1.05 -16.05
C GLU A 121 5.80 2.05 -15.98
N ASP A 122 5.68 3.18 -16.69
CA ASP A 122 6.68 4.28 -16.66
C ASP A 122 6.19 5.47 -15.80
N LEU A 123 7.13 6.25 -15.26
CA LEU A 123 6.96 7.22 -14.18
C LEU A 123 6.11 8.46 -14.51
N GLY A 124 5.57 8.57 -15.72
CA GLY A 124 4.76 9.71 -16.16
C GLY A 124 3.46 9.91 -15.37
N GLU A 125 3.06 8.93 -14.56
CA GLU A 125 1.71 8.87 -14.00
C GLU A 125 1.59 8.99 -12.48
N ILE A 126 2.69 9.07 -11.70
CA ILE A 126 2.53 9.28 -10.24
C ILE A 126 1.89 10.66 -10.03
N SER A 127 0.58 10.67 -9.75
CA SER A 127 -0.19 11.89 -9.53
C SER A 127 0.52 12.72 -8.46
N GLU A 128 0.99 13.91 -8.83
CA GLU A 128 1.48 14.84 -7.82
C GLU A 128 0.32 15.19 -6.90
N PRO A 129 0.56 15.30 -5.57
CA PRO A 129 -0.49 15.76 -4.68
C PRO A 129 -0.96 17.13 -5.17
N GLU A 130 -2.27 17.33 -5.30
CA GLU A 130 -2.85 18.67 -5.49
C GLU A 130 -2.38 19.55 -4.31
N PHE A 131 -1.32 20.32 -4.55
CA PHE A 131 -0.77 21.32 -3.63
C PHE A 131 -1.77 22.47 -3.37
N ASP A 132 -2.93 22.48 -4.02
CA ASP A 132 -3.93 23.55 -3.98
C ASP A 132 -4.91 23.49 -2.79
N PHE A 133 -5.02 22.37 -2.05
CA PHE A 133 -6.01 22.32 -0.96
C PHE A 133 -5.57 23.05 0.33
N PHE A 134 -4.27 23.28 0.52
CA PHE A 134 -3.76 23.97 1.71
C PHE A 134 -3.67 25.50 1.56
N LEU A 135 -3.66 26.02 0.33
CA LEU A 135 -3.62 27.47 0.07
C LEU A 135 -5.02 28.09 -0.11
N SER A 136 -6.10 27.31 -0.16
CA SER A 136 -7.47 27.84 -0.18
C SER A 136 -8.06 28.09 1.23
N LEU A 137 -7.28 27.87 2.29
CA LEU A 137 -7.68 28.03 3.69
C LEU A 137 -6.88 29.12 4.44
N TYR A 138 -6.20 30.00 3.71
CA TYR A 138 -5.65 31.26 4.23
C TYR A 138 -5.96 32.43 3.29
#